data_AF-A0A8T3P660-F1
#
_entry.id   AF-A0A8T3P660-F1
#
_cell.length_a   1.000
_cell.length_b   1.000
_cell.length_c   1.000
_cell.angle_alpha   90.00
_cell.angle_beta   90.00
_cell.angle_gamma   90.00
#
_symmetry.space_group_name_H-M   'P 1'
#
loop_
_entity.id
_entity.type
_entity.pdbx_description
1 polymer ?
#
loop_
_entity_poly.entity_id
_entity_poly.type
_entity_poly.pdbx_seq_one_letter_code
_entity_poly.pdbx_strand_id
1 'polypeptide(L)'
;MIIDFEGEPALTLSERRSKRSALSDIAGMLRSFHYAAFATLLEPRAGVAFRAGDRGVLEPWADHWRRWVAGAFLQGYAEATAGADFLPATTQERDVLLDNHLLQKAVYELGYELNNRPTWETVPLRGILSIVGEQRA
;
A
#
# COMPACT_ATOMS: atom_id res chain seq x y z
N MET A 1 -17.21 5.96 -7.01
CA MET A 1 -17.90 6.09 -5.70
C MET A 1 -16.93 5.67 -4.62
N ILE A 2 -16.76 6.48 -3.57
CA ILE A 2 -15.95 6.13 -2.39
C ILE A 2 -16.94 5.96 -1.23
N ILE A 3 -16.77 4.92 -0.41
CA ILE A 3 -17.69 4.52 0.67
C ILE A 3 -16.91 4.24 1.96
N ASP A 4 -17.62 3.91 3.05
CA ASP A 4 -17.07 3.49 4.34
C ASP A 4 -16.13 4.51 5.01
N PHE A 5 -16.58 5.76 5.14
CA PHE A 5 -15.87 6.86 5.83
C PHE A 5 -15.86 6.72 7.37
N GLU A 6 -15.87 5.50 7.90
CA GLU A 6 -15.85 5.23 9.35
C GLU A 6 -14.48 5.46 9.98
N GLY A 7 -13.41 5.49 9.17
CA GLY A 7 -12.02 5.56 9.63
C GLY A 7 -11.52 4.24 10.21
N GLU A 8 -10.29 4.24 10.73
CA GLU A 8 -9.67 3.03 11.28
C GLU A 8 -10.39 2.56 12.56
N PRO A 9 -10.93 1.33 12.62
CA PRO A 9 -11.74 0.86 13.74
C PRO A 9 -11.03 0.86 15.08
N ALA A 10 -9.71 0.66 15.07
CA ALA A 10 -8.86 0.63 16.27
C ALA A 10 -8.67 2.01 16.91
N LEU A 11 -9.04 3.10 16.23
CA LEU A 11 -8.89 4.46 16.73
C LEU A 11 -10.16 4.94 17.43
N THR A 12 -9.98 5.86 18.39
CA THR A 12 -11.10 6.55 19.04
C THR A 12 -11.87 7.41 18.03
N LEU A 13 -13.13 7.73 18.34
CA LEU A 13 -13.96 8.59 17.48
C LEU A 13 -13.33 9.97 17.23
N SER A 14 -12.62 10.53 18.22
CA SER A 14 -11.93 11.81 18.07
C SER A 14 -10.78 11.72 17.06
N GLU A 15 -9.97 10.65 17.15
CA GLU A 15 -8.85 10.41 16.24
C GLU A 15 -9.29 10.12 14.81
N ARG A 16 -10.43 9.43 14.63
CA ARG A 16 -11.02 9.16 13.31
C ARG A 16 -11.56 10.41 12.64
N ARG A 17 -12.05 11.38 13.42
CA ARG A 17 -12.58 12.67 12.90
C ARG A 17 -11.49 13.72 12.68
N SER A 18 -10.29 13.48 13.16
CA SER A 18 -9.16 14.41 13.02
C SER A 18 -8.73 14.51 11.55
N LYS A 19 -8.42 15.74 11.10
CA LYS A 19 -7.92 15.96 9.73
C LYS A 19 -6.55 15.32 9.57
N ARG A 20 -6.34 14.67 8.43
CA ARG A 20 -5.08 14.02 8.05
C ARG A 20 -4.66 14.47 6.67
N SER A 21 -3.38 14.24 6.36
CA SER A 21 -2.84 14.44 5.03
C SER A 21 -3.54 13.51 4.03
N ALA A 22 -3.85 14.02 2.84
CA ALA A 22 -4.35 13.21 1.73
C ALA A 22 -3.35 12.12 1.31
N LEU A 23 -2.06 12.31 1.59
CA LEU A 23 -1.01 11.30 1.36
C LEU A 23 -1.23 10.02 2.18
N SER A 24 -1.92 10.10 3.32
CA SER A 24 -2.32 8.91 4.10
C SER A 24 -3.31 8.03 3.32
N ASP A 25 -4.22 8.62 2.57
CA ASP A 25 -5.21 7.89 1.76
C ASP A 25 -4.55 7.29 0.51
N ILE A 26 -3.64 8.04 -0.12
CA ILE A 26 -2.79 7.55 -1.22
C ILE A 26 -1.98 6.33 -0.75
N ALA A 27 -1.30 6.44 0.40
CA ALA A 27 -0.57 5.32 0.98
C ALA A 27 -1.48 4.10 1.21
N GLY A 28 -2.70 4.32 1.72
CA GLY A 28 -3.71 3.27 1.85
C GLY A 28 -4.01 2.54 0.55
N MET A 29 -4.24 3.27 -0.53
CA MET A 29 -4.50 2.69 -1.86
C MET A 29 -3.30 1.94 -2.42
N LEU A 30 -2.09 2.50 -2.28
CA LEU A 30 -0.86 1.84 -2.74
C LEU A 30 -0.58 0.53 -1.99
N ARG A 31 -0.82 0.51 -0.67
CA ARG A 31 -0.76 -0.72 0.12
C ARG A 31 -1.83 -1.73 -0.32
N SER A 32 -3.05 -1.28 -0.59
CA SER A 32 -4.12 -2.14 -1.13
C SER A 32 -3.72 -2.81 -2.45
N PHE A 33 -3.09 -2.07 -3.39
CA PHE A 33 -2.56 -2.69 -4.61
C PHE A 33 -1.46 -3.71 -4.33
N HIS A 34 -0.59 -3.46 -3.35
CA HIS A 34 0.40 -4.45 -2.93
C HIS A 34 -0.27 -5.74 -2.46
N TYR A 35 -1.25 -5.64 -1.56
CA TYR A 35 -2.02 -6.78 -1.10
C TYR A 35 -2.74 -7.50 -2.25
N ALA A 36 -3.40 -6.75 -3.15
CA ALA A 36 -4.10 -7.34 -4.29
C ALA A 36 -3.17 -8.15 -5.21
N ALA A 37 -1.94 -7.65 -5.44
CA ALA A 37 -0.95 -8.33 -6.28
C ALA A 37 -0.51 -9.69 -5.70
N PHE A 38 -0.36 -9.77 -4.37
CA PHE A 38 0.20 -10.95 -3.71
C PHE A 38 -0.85 -11.87 -3.07
N ALA A 39 -2.08 -11.39 -2.86
CA ALA A 39 -3.16 -12.16 -2.21
C ALA A 39 -3.39 -13.52 -2.89
N THR A 40 -3.48 -13.54 -4.22
CA THR A 40 -3.72 -14.80 -4.97
C THR A 40 -2.50 -15.72 -4.92
N LEU A 41 -1.29 -15.17 -4.84
CA LEU A 41 -0.10 -15.97 -4.65
C LEU A 41 -0.13 -16.62 -3.28
N LEU A 42 -0.40 -15.87 -2.21
CA LEU A 42 -0.41 -16.39 -0.83
C LEU A 42 -1.54 -17.38 -0.59
N GLU A 43 -2.76 -17.00 -0.97
CA GLU A 43 -3.98 -17.78 -0.77
C GLU A 43 -4.67 -18.00 -2.12
N PRO A 44 -4.34 -19.09 -2.83
CA PRO A 44 -4.95 -19.41 -4.11
C PRO A 44 -6.45 -19.65 -3.92
N ARG A 45 -7.28 -19.03 -4.76
CA ARG A 45 -8.73 -19.27 -4.75
C ARG A 45 -9.04 -20.70 -5.15
N ALA A 46 -10.20 -21.20 -4.70
CA ALA A 46 -10.71 -22.51 -5.11
C ALA A 46 -10.68 -22.66 -6.64
N GLY A 47 -10.07 -23.74 -7.12
CA GLY A 47 -9.88 -24.01 -8.56
C GLY A 47 -8.56 -23.49 -9.14
N VAL A 48 -7.76 -22.72 -8.40
CA VAL A 48 -6.41 -22.33 -8.79
C VAL A 48 -5.40 -23.23 -8.08
N ALA A 49 -4.71 -24.09 -8.83
CA ALA A 49 -3.62 -24.91 -8.32
C ALA A 49 -2.29 -24.46 -8.92
N PHE A 50 -1.39 -23.99 -8.07
CA PHE A 50 -0.01 -23.70 -8.48
C PHE A 50 0.81 -24.98 -8.46
N ARG A 51 1.57 -25.21 -9.53
CA ARG A 51 2.62 -26.22 -9.57
C ARG A 51 3.83 -25.74 -8.76
N ALA A 52 4.69 -26.68 -8.39
CA ALA A 52 5.99 -26.35 -7.82
C ALA A 52 6.75 -25.44 -8.82
N GLY A 53 7.17 -24.26 -8.34
CA GLY A 53 7.89 -23.26 -9.15
C GLY A 53 7.03 -22.13 -9.72
N ASP A 54 5.71 -22.30 -9.85
CA ASP A 54 4.83 -21.25 -10.43
C ASP A 54 4.91 -19.94 -9.64
N ARG A 55 4.99 -20.03 -8.31
CA ARG A 55 5.12 -18.86 -7.42
C ARG A 55 6.35 -18.02 -7.76
N GLY A 56 7.50 -18.65 -7.93
CA GLY A 56 8.75 -17.94 -8.26
C GLY A 56 8.70 -17.25 -9.62
N VAL A 57 7.95 -17.81 -10.57
CA VAL A 57 7.73 -17.19 -11.90
C VAL A 57 6.74 -16.03 -11.82
N LEU A 58 5.69 -16.15 -11.00
CA LEU A 58 4.61 -15.17 -10.90
C LEU A 58 4.94 -13.99 -9.99
N GLU A 59 5.80 -14.16 -8.98
CA GLU A 59 6.19 -13.08 -8.07
C GLU A 59 6.74 -11.84 -8.80
N PRO A 60 7.69 -11.94 -9.75
CA PRO A 60 8.13 -10.79 -10.54
C PRO A 60 7.00 -10.10 -11.32
N TRP A 61 6.01 -10.86 -11.80
CA TRP A 61 4.85 -10.31 -12.49
C TRP A 61 3.91 -9.58 -11.53
N ALA A 62 3.70 -10.10 -10.33
CA ALA A 62 2.96 -9.41 -9.28
C ALA A 62 3.62 -8.08 -8.91
N ASP A 63 4.96 -8.06 -8.76
CA ASP A 63 5.71 -6.84 -8.50
C ASP A 63 5.69 -5.85 -9.67
N HIS A 64 5.71 -6.34 -10.91
CA HIS A 64 5.56 -5.50 -12.09
C HIS A 64 4.17 -4.85 -12.13
N TRP A 65 3.12 -5.66 -11.98
CA TRP A 65 1.74 -5.19 -11.96
C TRP A 65 1.51 -4.15 -10.86
N ARG A 66 1.99 -4.43 -9.64
CA ARG A 66 1.90 -3.52 -8.49
C ARG A 66 2.52 -2.15 -8.81
N ARG A 67 3.73 -2.13 -9.38
CA ARG A 67 4.42 -0.87 -9.73
C ARG A 67 3.70 -0.12 -10.85
N TRP A 68 3.23 -0.84 -11.86
CA TRP A 68 2.50 -0.23 -12.97
C TRP A 68 1.19 0.41 -12.51
N VAL A 69 0.36 -0.30 -11.73
CA VAL A 69 -0.91 0.25 -11.22
C VAL A 69 -0.69 1.39 -10.23
N ALA A 70 0.35 1.30 -9.39
CA ALA A 70 0.74 2.38 -8.49
C ALA A 70 1.12 3.66 -9.27
N GLY A 71 1.94 3.51 -10.32
CA GLY A 71 2.33 4.63 -11.19
C GLY A 71 1.12 5.26 -11.90
N ALA A 72 0.25 4.43 -12.49
CA ALA A 72 -0.97 4.92 -13.14
C ALA A 72 -1.91 5.64 -12.17
N PHE A 73 -2.08 5.11 -10.95
CA PHE A 73 -2.87 5.75 -9.92
C PHE A 73 -2.28 7.09 -9.48
N LEU A 74 -0.98 7.13 -9.19
CA LEU A 74 -0.29 8.36 -8.76
C LEU A 74 -0.31 9.43 -9.84
N GLN A 75 -0.13 9.05 -11.11
CA GLN A 75 -0.25 9.97 -12.24
C GLN A 75 -1.66 10.55 -12.32
N GLY A 76 -2.69 9.70 -12.33
CA GLY A 76 -4.08 10.15 -12.40
C GLY A 76 -4.47 11.02 -11.20
N TYR A 77 -3.96 10.71 -9.99
CA TYR A 77 -4.17 11.53 -8.81
C TYR A 77 -3.52 12.90 -8.97
N ALA A 78 -2.25 12.95 -9.39
CA ALA A 78 -1.52 14.21 -9.59
C ALA A 78 -2.18 15.11 -10.64
N GLU A 79 -2.67 14.53 -11.74
CA GLU A 79 -3.43 15.25 -12.77
C GLU A 79 -4.76 15.79 -12.23
N ALA A 80 -5.52 14.97 -11.50
CA ALA A 80 -6.81 15.35 -10.93
C ALA A 80 -6.70 16.40 -9.82
N THR A 81 -5.56 16.49 -9.14
CA THR A 81 -5.31 17.44 -8.05
C THR A 81 -4.34 18.55 -8.44
N ALA A 82 -4.13 18.78 -9.73
CA ALA A 82 -3.25 19.85 -10.20
C ALA A 82 -3.73 21.21 -9.67
N GLY A 83 -2.83 21.95 -9.00
CA GLY A 83 -3.14 23.25 -8.39
C GLY A 83 -3.87 23.19 -7.05
N ALA A 84 -4.10 22.00 -6.48
CA ALA A 84 -4.65 21.88 -5.14
C ALA A 84 -3.65 22.35 -4.06
N ASP A 85 -4.17 22.95 -3.00
CA ASP A 85 -3.41 23.50 -1.86
C ASP A 85 -3.21 22.50 -0.71
N PHE A 86 -3.89 21.35 -0.76
CA PHE A 86 -3.82 20.33 0.29
C PHE A 86 -2.65 19.34 0.14
N LEU A 87 -1.89 19.42 -0.95
CA LEU A 87 -0.67 18.64 -1.15
C LEU A 87 0.57 19.52 -0.92
N PRO A 88 1.69 18.95 -0.44
CA PRO A 88 2.95 19.65 -0.38
C PRO A 88 3.35 20.27 -1.72
N ALA A 89 4.02 21.42 -1.69
CA ALA A 89 4.31 22.18 -2.92
C ALA A 89 5.27 21.44 -3.84
N THR A 90 6.29 20.78 -3.25
CA THR A 90 7.35 20.13 -4.02
C THR A 90 7.16 18.63 -4.12
N THR A 91 7.63 18.03 -5.22
CA THR A 91 7.66 16.56 -5.37
C THR A 91 8.49 15.90 -4.27
N GLN A 92 9.60 16.53 -3.86
CA GLN A 92 10.47 15.98 -2.82
C GLN A 92 9.76 15.87 -1.46
N GLU A 93 9.00 16.89 -1.05
CA GLU A 93 8.21 16.82 0.19
C GLU A 93 7.09 15.79 0.08
N ARG A 94 6.44 15.68 -1.09
CA ARG A 94 5.41 14.66 -1.33
C ARG A 94 5.98 13.26 -1.19
N ASP A 95 7.13 12.99 -1.80
CA ASP A 95 7.81 11.70 -1.73
C ASP A 95 8.12 11.32 -0.29
N VAL A 96 8.81 12.21 0.46
CA VAL A 96 9.21 11.94 1.84
C VAL A 96 8.00 11.67 2.74
N LEU A 97 6.94 12.47 2.61
CA LEU A 97 5.72 12.28 3.40
C LEU A 97 4.93 11.04 2.98
N LEU A 98 4.92 10.72 1.68
CA LEU A 98 4.29 9.51 1.18
C LEU A 98 5.02 8.26 1.70
N ASP A 99 6.36 8.25 1.63
CA ASP A 99 7.18 7.17 2.17
C ASP A 99 6.95 6.98 3.68
N ASN A 100 6.83 8.08 4.43
CA ASN A 100 6.48 8.04 5.84
C ASN A 100 5.13 7.36 6.09
N HIS A 101 4.08 7.77 5.36
CA HIS A 101 2.75 7.17 5.50
C HIS A 101 2.71 5.70 5.04
N LEU A 102 3.42 5.38 3.97
CA LEU A 102 3.58 4.00 3.49
C LEU A 102 4.23 3.13 4.55
N LEU A 103 5.32 3.60 5.18
CA LEU A 103 6.03 2.87 6.22
C LEU A 103 5.17 2.70 7.47
N GLN A 104 4.51 3.76 7.93
CA GLN A 104 3.60 3.70 9.07
C GLN A 104 2.51 2.64 8.86
N LYS A 105 1.92 2.61 7.67
CA LYS A 105 0.87 1.64 7.33
C LYS A 105 1.42 0.22 7.21
N ALA A 106 2.58 0.04 6.58
CA ALA A 106 3.22 -1.27 6.48
C ALA A 106 3.62 -1.85 7.86
N VAL A 107 4.09 -1.03 8.80
CA VAL A 107 4.39 -1.47 10.17
C VAL A 107 3.12 -1.85 10.93
N TYR A 108 2.06 -1.05 10.80
CA TYR A 108 0.76 -1.39 11.37
C TYR A 108 0.23 -2.73 10.83
N GLU A 109 0.28 -2.89 9.51
CA GLU A 109 -0.14 -4.12 8.81
C GLU A 109 0.70 -5.33 9.25
N LEU A 110 2.02 -5.19 9.41
CA LEU A 110 2.87 -6.27 9.93
C LEU A 110 2.39 -6.74 11.30
N GLY A 111 2.14 -5.81 12.22
CA GLY A 111 1.58 -6.14 13.53
C GLY A 111 0.21 -6.83 13.41
N TYR A 112 -0.65 -6.36 12.51
CA TYR A 112 -1.95 -6.98 12.28
C TYR A 112 -1.83 -8.41 11.72
N GLU A 113 -1.03 -8.63 10.68
CA GLU A 113 -0.90 -9.95 10.05
C GLU A 113 -0.27 -10.97 10.99
N LEU A 114 0.76 -10.59 11.75
CA LEU A 114 1.37 -11.48 12.75
C LEU A 114 0.38 -11.98 13.80
N ASN A 115 -0.65 -11.18 14.12
CA ASN A 115 -1.67 -11.55 15.12
C ASN A 115 -2.89 -12.28 14.52
N ASN A 116 -3.21 -12.08 13.24
CA ASN A 116 -4.46 -12.57 12.65
C ASN A 116 -4.27 -13.57 11.51
N ARG A 117 -3.23 -13.40 10.69
CA ARG A 117 -2.93 -14.23 9.51
C ARG A 117 -1.41 -14.35 9.32
N PRO A 118 -0.70 -15.13 10.16
CA PRO A 118 0.75 -15.09 10.21
C PRO A 118 1.45 -15.42 8.89
N THR A 119 0.80 -16.11 7.94
CA THR A 119 1.33 -16.42 6.60
C THR A 119 1.29 -15.24 5.61
N TRP A 120 0.68 -14.12 6.00
CA TRP A 120 0.57 -12.90 5.19
C TRP A 120 1.61 -11.84 5.56
N GLU A 121 2.42 -12.07 6.59
CA GLU A 121 3.49 -11.19 7.07
C GLU A 121 4.51 -10.81 5.98
N THR A 122 4.70 -11.69 5.00
CA THR A 122 5.57 -11.45 3.85
C THR A 122 5.18 -10.20 3.03
N VAL A 123 3.89 -9.85 2.94
CA VAL A 123 3.43 -8.65 2.20
C VAL A 123 3.88 -7.34 2.85
N PRO A 124 3.58 -7.08 4.15
CA PRO A 124 4.10 -5.90 4.82
C PRO A 124 5.64 -5.89 4.92
N LEU A 125 6.29 -7.05 5.14
CA LEU A 125 7.77 -7.11 5.15
C LEU A 125 8.39 -6.66 3.82
N ARG A 126 7.88 -7.15 2.68
CA ARG A 126 8.31 -6.68 1.35
C ARG A 126 8.07 -5.19 1.17
N GLY A 127 6.95 -4.68 1.69
CA GLY A 127 6.65 -3.26 1.74
C GLY A 127 7.71 -2.44 2.45
N ILE A 128 8.03 -2.82 3.69
CA ILE A 128 9.04 -2.17 4.52
C ILE A 128 10.41 -2.21 3.84
N LEU A 129 10.81 -3.39 3.33
CA LEU A 129 12.09 -3.55 2.64
C LEU A 129 12.18 -2.72 1.36
N SER A 130 11.08 -2.55 0.62
CA SER A 130 11.04 -1.69 -0.56
C SER A 130 11.25 -0.22 -0.19
N ILE A 131 10.67 0.26 0.92
CA ILE A 131 10.75 1.66 1.34
C ILE A 131 12.10 1.98 1.98
N VAL A 132 12.63 1.06 2.82
CA VAL A 132 13.89 1.26 3.56
C VAL A 132 15.11 0.88 2.70
N GLY A 133 14.95 -0.10 1.81
CA GLY A 133 16.01 -0.60 0.93
C GLY A 133 16.26 0.27 -0.29
N GLU A 134 15.37 1.21 -0.62
CA GLU A 134 15.64 2.31 -1.54
C GLU A 134 16.59 3.32 -0.87
N GLN A 135 17.85 2.94 -0.68
CA GLN A 135 18.93 3.92 -0.66
C GLN A 135 18.99 4.53 -2.07
N ARG A 136 18.27 5.64 -2.29
CA ARG A 136 18.43 6.50 -3.46
C ARG A 136 19.92 6.89 -3.56
N ALA A 137 20.66 6.18 -4.41
CA ALA A 137 21.99 6.58 -4.87
C ALA A 137 21.87 7.66 -5.94
#